data_AF-A0A1Q3R5M0-F1
#
_entry.id   AF-A0A1Q3R5M0-F1
#
_cell.length_a   1.000
_cell.length_b   1.000
_cell.length_c   1.000
_cell.angle_alpha   90.00
_cell.angle_beta   90.00
_cell.angle_gamma   90.00
#
_symmetry.space_group_name_H-M   'P 1'
#
loop_
_entity.id
_entity.type
_entity.pdbx_description
1 polymer ?
#
loop_
_entity_poly.entity_id
_entity_poly.type
_entity_poly.pdbx_seq_one_letter_code
_entity_poly.pdbx_strand_id
1 'polypeptide(L)'
;MISYASDGGGVGPHFDSYDVFLLQAHGQRRWRIGRQKDLTLVKGLPVKILADFQPEQEYVLDPGDMLYLPPGWAHDGVAVGECMTYSIGFRQPARDEMVRELLQRVADDATDLVGDAAYRDPGQPATAQPALVPEAMLEFARDAVERALNQPDHLALLLGELMTEPKPNVWFGDGDGAGRVDGGVRLDRRTRMLYDSRHVFINGEGFRATGADARLMRALADARQLGAAQVQRLSNGARELLEQWRQAGWLHGR
;
A
#
# COMPACT_ATOMS: atom_id res chain seq x y z
N MET A 1 -13.68 3.98 2.46
CA MET A 1 -14.46 3.74 3.70
C MET A 1 -15.85 4.31 3.46
N ILE A 2 -16.90 3.68 3.99
CA ILE A 2 -18.27 4.18 3.88
C ILE A 2 -18.77 4.38 5.31
N SER A 3 -19.27 5.57 5.62
CA SER A 3 -19.92 5.86 6.88
C SER A 3 -21.43 6.02 6.69
N TYR A 4 -22.18 5.57 7.68
CA TYR A 4 -23.59 5.83 7.85
C TYR A 4 -23.78 6.55 9.19
N ALA A 5 -24.65 7.56 9.24
CA ALA A 5 -24.95 8.29 10.46
C ALA A 5 -26.41 8.73 10.50
N SER A 6 -27.02 8.62 11.67
CA SER A 6 -28.29 9.29 12.00
C SER A 6 -28.05 10.78 12.30
N ASP A 7 -29.14 11.54 12.46
CA ASP A 7 -29.09 12.98 12.74
C ASP A 7 -28.16 13.31 13.93
N GLY A 8 -27.33 14.34 13.75
CA GLY A 8 -26.30 14.73 14.72
C GLY A 8 -25.09 13.79 14.83
N GLY A 9 -25.07 12.68 14.09
CA GLY A 9 -23.99 11.70 14.13
C GLY A 9 -22.70 12.16 13.44
N GLY A 10 -21.57 11.95 14.10
CA GLY A 10 -20.24 12.28 13.60
C GLY A 10 -19.13 11.57 14.39
N VAL A 11 -17.89 11.67 13.91
CA VAL A 11 -16.70 11.13 14.61
C VAL A 11 -16.13 12.16 15.60
N GLY A 12 -16.49 13.43 15.43
CA GLY A 12 -15.90 14.57 16.14
C GLY A 12 -14.73 15.20 15.35
N PRO A 13 -14.23 16.35 15.81
CA PRO A 13 -13.20 17.10 15.09
C PRO A 13 -11.85 16.36 15.13
N HIS A 14 -11.26 16.14 13.97
CA HIS A 14 -10.00 15.42 13.82
C HIS A 14 -9.24 15.90 12.59
N PHE A 15 -8.09 15.29 12.33
CA PHE A 15 -7.31 15.48 11.11
C PHE A 15 -6.75 14.14 10.64
N ASP A 16 -6.52 14.02 9.34
CA ASP A 16 -5.91 12.85 8.72
C ASP A 16 -4.49 13.16 8.23
N SER A 17 -3.66 12.13 8.13
CA SER A 17 -2.29 12.22 7.58
C SER A 17 -2.22 11.90 6.08
N TYR A 18 -3.36 11.89 5.40
CA TYR A 18 -3.50 11.50 3.99
C TYR A 18 -4.56 12.37 3.30
N ASP A 19 -4.47 12.45 1.98
CA ASP A 19 -5.49 13.06 1.14
C ASP A 19 -6.80 12.27 1.18
N VAL A 20 -7.93 12.96 1.20
CA VAL A 20 -9.25 12.32 1.15
C VAL A 20 -10.24 13.13 0.31
N PHE A 21 -11.02 12.42 -0.51
CA PHE A 21 -12.27 12.94 -1.06
C PHE A 21 -13.45 12.39 -0.25
N LEU A 22 -14.29 13.29 0.22
CA LEU A 22 -15.52 13.02 0.95
C LEU A 22 -16.69 13.23 -0.02
N LEU A 23 -17.15 12.14 -0.62
CA LEU A 23 -18.32 12.15 -1.51
C LEU A 23 -19.57 11.93 -0.67
N GLN A 24 -20.50 12.88 -0.71
CA GLN A 24 -21.79 12.72 -0.08
C GLN A 24 -22.67 11.81 -0.95
N ALA A 25 -23.03 10.64 -0.43
CA ALA A 25 -23.72 9.60 -1.21
C ALA A 25 -25.23 9.57 -0.95
N HIS A 26 -25.65 9.90 0.27
CA HIS A 26 -27.05 9.92 0.69
C HIS A 26 -27.26 10.96 1.78
N GLY A 27 -28.41 11.64 1.79
CA GLY A 27 -28.73 12.68 2.78
C GLY A 27 -27.72 13.82 2.81
N GLN A 28 -27.72 14.61 3.89
CA GLN A 28 -26.86 15.78 4.02
C GLN A 28 -25.86 15.64 5.17
N ARG A 29 -24.69 16.26 5.00
CA ARG A 29 -23.69 16.37 6.07
C ARG A 29 -23.11 17.78 6.10
N ARG A 30 -23.09 18.38 7.30
CA ARG A 30 -22.43 19.65 7.57
C ARG A 30 -20.96 19.38 7.87
N TRP A 31 -20.09 19.87 7.01
CA TRP A 31 -18.64 19.81 7.15
C TRP A 31 -18.10 21.16 7.59
N ARG A 32 -17.34 21.16 8.69
CA ARG A 32 -16.56 22.30 9.16
C ARG A 32 -15.09 21.96 9.01
N ILE A 33 -14.29 22.87 8.47
CA ILE A 33 -12.87 22.61 8.15
C ILE A 33 -11.97 23.79 8.49
N GLY A 34 -10.70 23.54 8.77
CA GLY A 34 -9.71 24.59 9.06
C GLY A 34 -8.26 24.12 8.93
N ARG A 35 -7.34 25.06 8.77
CA ARG A 35 -5.89 24.83 8.60
C ARG A 35 -5.12 25.05 9.90
N GLN A 36 -5.77 24.81 11.03
CA GLN A 36 -5.20 25.08 12.34
C GLN A 36 -3.88 24.33 12.55
N LYS A 37 -2.92 24.99 13.22
CA LYS A 37 -1.60 24.42 13.51
C LYS A 37 -1.56 23.67 14.84
N ASP A 38 -2.38 24.09 15.80
CA ASP A 38 -2.52 23.35 17.04
C ASP A 38 -3.33 22.08 16.77
N LEU A 39 -2.65 20.94 16.90
CA LEU A 39 -3.23 19.61 16.69
C LEU A 39 -3.29 18.83 18.01
N THR A 40 -3.31 19.54 19.15
CA THR A 40 -3.40 18.93 20.47
C THR A 40 -4.64 18.04 20.58
N LEU A 41 -4.42 16.78 20.94
CA LEU A 41 -5.47 15.78 21.06
C LEU A 41 -5.99 15.67 22.49
N VAL A 42 -7.27 15.35 22.62
CA VAL A 42 -7.86 14.95 23.90
C VAL A 42 -7.25 13.64 24.35
N LYS A 43 -6.62 13.65 25.54
CA LYS A 43 -5.97 12.45 26.09
C LYS A 43 -7.01 11.43 26.56
N GLY A 44 -6.70 10.15 26.41
CA GLY A 44 -7.50 9.04 26.95
C GLY A 44 -8.71 8.64 26.10
N LEU A 45 -8.91 9.25 24.93
CA LEU A 45 -9.92 8.79 23.98
C LEU A 45 -9.36 7.71 23.04
N PRO A 46 -10.17 6.73 22.63
CA PRO A 46 -9.76 5.70 21.67
C PRO A 46 -9.64 6.23 20.23
N VAL A 47 -10.11 7.47 20.00
CA VAL A 47 -10.09 8.16 18.71
C VAL A 47 -9.34 9.49 18.84
N LYS A 48 -8.67 9.92 17.76
CA LYS A 48 -7.88 11.17 17.73
C LYS A 48 -8.82 12.37 17.57
N ILE A 49 -9.25 12.95 18.69
CA ILE A 49 -10.10 14.15 18.70
C ILE A 49 -9.28 15.38 19.06
N LEU A 50 -9.42 16.44 18.26
CA LEU A 50 -8.82 17.74 18.54
C LEU A 50 -9.44 18.36 19.81
N ALA A 51 -8.58 18.82 20.72
CA ALA A 51 -9.01 19.41 21.98
C ALA A 51 -9.62 20.81 21.79
N ASP A 52 -9.12 21.56 20.80
CA ASP A 52 -9.61 22.88 20.43
C ASP A 52 -9.73 22.95 18.90
N PHE A 53 -10.95 22.84 18.38
CA PHE A 53 -11.21 22.90 16.94
C PHE A 53 -11.76 24.27 16.55
N GLN A 54 -11.06 24.95 15.65
CA GLN A 54 -11.37 26.30 15.19
C GLN A 54 -11.66 26.26 13.68
N PRO A 55 -12.93 26.08 13.27
CA PRO A 55 -13.26 25.99 11.85
C PRO A 55 -13.13 27.34 11.15
N GLU A 56 -12.55 27.31 9.95
CA GLU A 56 -12.43 28.48 9.06
C GLU A 56 -13.59 28.54 8.06
N GLN A 57 -14.09 27.38 7.65
CA GLN A 57 -15.11 27.25 6.61
C GLN A 57 -16.14 26.20 7.02
N GLU A 58 -17.37 26.40 6.55
CA GLU A 58 -18.48 25.49 6.77
C GLU A 58 -19.26 25.28 5.47
N TYR A 59 -19.60 24.02 5.20
CA TYR A 59 -20.37 23.60 4.03
C TYR A 59 -21.43 22.58 4.45
N VAL A 60 -22.60 22.62 3.82
CA VAL A 60 -23.55 21.51 3.86
C VAL A 60 -23.49 20.86 2.49
N LEU A 61 -23.14 19.57 2.45
CA LEU A 61 -23.03 18.81 1.22
C LEU A 61 -24.31 18.04 0.95
N ASP A 62 -24.78 18.12 -0.29
CA ASP A 62 -25.88 17.34 -0.85
C ASP A 62 -25.38 16.08 -1.58
N PRO A 63 -26.24 15.06 -1.83
CA PRO A 63 -25.84 13.89 -2.60
C PRO A 63 -25.24 14.24 -3.96
N GLY A 64 -24.01 13.80 -4.20
CA GLY A 64 -23.21 14.12 -5.38
C GLY A 64 -22.12 15.15 -5.15
N ASP A 65 -22.21 15.95 -4.09
CA ASP A 65 -21.15 16.90 -3.73
C ASP A 65 -19.92 16.18 -3.19
N MET A 66 -18.75 16.75 -3.44
CA MET A 66 -17.47 16.18 -3.06
C MET A 66 -16.55 17.24 -2.45
N LEU A 67 -16.08 16.97 -1.22
CA LEU A 67 -15.11 17.80 -0.53
C LEU A 67 -13.74 17.12 -0.54
N TYR A 68 -12.71 17.82 -1.01
CA TYR A 68 -11.32 17.38 -0.93
C TYR A 68 -10.63 18.01 0.27
N LEU A 69 -9.90 17.18 1.04
CA LEU A 69 -9.05 17.64 2.13
C LEU A 69 -7.63 17.06 1.95
N PRO A 70 -6.60 17.93 1.91
CA PRO A 70 -5.22 17.47 1.95
C PRO A 70 -4.79 17.09 3.38
N PRO A 71 -3.63 16.43 3.54
CA PRO A 71 -3.13 16.01 4.85
C PRO A 71 -3.04 17.16 5.86
N GLY A 72 -3.39 16.88 7.10
CA GLY A 72 -3.30 17.80 8.23
C GLY A 72 -4.43 18.83 8.32
N TRP A 73 -5.39 18.83 7.41
CA TRP A 73 -6.57 19.68 7.53
C TRP A 73 -7.51 19.16 8.60
N ALA A 74 -7.77 20.02 9.59
CA ALA A 74 -8.72 19.73 10.64
C ALA A 74 -10.14 19.80 10.07
N HIS A 75 -10.97 18.83 10.41
CA HIS A 75 -12.32 18.74 9.90
C HIS A 75 -13.26 18.03 10.88
N ASP A 76 -14.53 18.41 10.81
CA ASP A 76 -15.63 17.82 11.58
C ASP A 76 -16.88 17.73 10.72
N GLY A 77 -17.41 16.51 10.59
CA GLY A 77 -18.56 16.21 9.74
C GLY A 77 -19.73 15.72 10.57
N VAL A 78 -20.77 16.53 10.69
CA VAL A 78 -21.99 16.21 11.45
C VAL A 78 -23.14 15.97 10.50
N ALA A 79 -23.79 14.82 10.63
CA ALA A 79 -24.95 14.46 9.82
C ALA A 79 -26.11 15.44 10.05
N VAL A 80 -26.79 15.83 8.96
CA VAL A 80 -28.03 16.60 8.97
C VAL A 80 -29.12 15.64 8.51
N GLY A 81 -29.82 15.03 9.47
CA GLY A 81 -30.65 13.86 9.21
C GLY A 81 -29.84 12.57 8.99
N GLU A 82 -30.49 11.56 8.43
CA GLU A 82 -29.85 10.31 8.03
C GLU A 82 -28.98 10.52 6.79
N CYS A 83 -27.71 10.09 6.81
CA CYS A 83 -26.82 10.28 5.68
C CYS A 83 -25.77 9.18 5.53
N MET A 84 -25.15 9.13 4.33
CA MET A 84 -23.99 8.31 4.04
C MET A 84 -22.90 9.12 3.32
N THR A 85 -21.66 8.95 3.75
CA THR A 85 -20.49 9.58 3.11
C THR A 85 -19.47 8.52 2.71
N TYR A 86 -18.99 8.61 1.47
CA TYR A 86 -17.97 7.72 0.91
C TYR A 86 -16.62 8.44 0.97
N SER A 87 -15.75 7.98 1.86
CA SER A 87 -14.40 8.52 2.02
C SER A 87 -13.42 7.75 1.13
N ILE A 88 -12.92 8.42 0.11
CA ILE A 88 -11.92 7.92 -0.84
C ILE A 88 -10.57 8.47 -0.37
N GLY A 89 -9.92 7.73 0.53
CA GLY A 89 -8.63 8.09 1.10
C GLY A 89 -7.46 7.56 0.28
N PHE A 90 -6.40 8.35 0.18
CA PHE A 90 -5.13 7.95 -0.41
C PHE A 90 -4.23 7.31 0.65
N ARG A 91 -3.22 6.56 0.20
CA ARG A 91 -2.17 6.06 1.08
C ARG A 91 -0.95 6.96 0.94
N GLN A 92 -0.45 7.46 2.07
CA GLN A 92 0.81 8.16 2.15
C GLN A 92 1.66 7.52 3.25
N PRO A 93 2.50 6.53 2.91
CA PRO A 93 3.31 5.86 3.92
C PRO A 93 4.36 6.81 4.50
N ALA A 94 4.52 6.77 5.82
CA ALA A 94 5.53 7.56 6.50
C ALA A 94 6.93 6.98 6.26
N ARG A 95 7.98 7.80 6.37
CA ARG A 95 9.36 7.35 6.14
C ARG A 95 9.77 6.21 7.06
N ASP A 96 9.36 6.27 8.32
CA ASP A 96 9.67 5.27 9.32
C ASP A 96 8.86 3.98 9.12
N GLU A 97 7.63 4.05 8.63
CA GLU A 97 6.88 2.88 8.12
C GLU A 97 7.65 2.23 6.97
N MET A 98 8.05 3.00 5.95
CA MET A 98 8.81 2.46 4.81
C MET A 98 10.11 1.78 5.25
N VAL A 99 10.86 2.40 6.16
CA VAL A 99 12.10 1.81 6.68
C VAL A 99 11.83 0.50 7.39
N ARG A 100 10.84 0.43 8.29
CA ARG A 100 10.55 -0.80 9.03
C ARG A 100 10.12 -1.94 8.11
N GLU A 101 9.19 -1.67 7.20
CA GLU A 101 8.64 -2.69 6.29
C GLU A 101 9.70 -3.19 5.29
N LEU A 102 10.46 -2.28 4.68
CA LEU A 102 11.46 -2.65 3.67
C LEU A 102 12.68 -3.33 4.29
N LEU A 103 13.15 -2.87 5.47
CA LEU A 103 14.28 -3.52 6.14
C LEU A 103 13.95 -4.94 6.58
N GLN A 104 12.72 -5.19 7.03
CA GLN A 104 12.29 -6.55 7.37
C GLN A 104 12.38 -7.47 6.15
N ARG A 105 11.85 -7.04 5.00
CA ARG A 105 11.90 -7.81 3.75
C ARG A 105 13.35 -8.03 3.25
N VAL A 106 14.19 -6.99 3.31
CA VAL A 106 15.63 -7.14 3.00
C VAL A 106 16.32 -8.13 3.93
N ALA A 107 15.93 -8.16 5.21
CA ALA A 107 16.47 -9.12 6.16
C ALA A 107 16.03 -10.55 5.86
N ASP A 108 14.78 -10.74 5.43
CA ASP A 108 14.24 -12.05 5.04
C ASP A 108 15.01 -12.61 3.81
N ASP A 109 15.44 -11.74 2.89
CA ASP A 109 16.20 -12.09 1.67
C ASP A 109 17.74 -12.01 1.85
N ALA A 110 18.23 -11.74 3.06
CA ALA A 110 19.64 -11.37 3.29
C ALA A 110 20.64 -12.42 2.77
N THR A 111 20.35 -13.71 2.92
CA THR A 111 21.22 -14.78 2.44
C THR A 111 21.44 -14.71 0.93
N ASP A 112 20.40 -14.40 0.16
CA ASP A 112 20.51 -14.28 -1.31
C ASP A 112 21.23 -12.97 -1.72
N LEU A 113 21.10 -11.92 -0.91
CA LEU A 113 21.68 -10.61 -1.20
C LEU A 113 23.17 -10.51 -0.86
N VAL A 114 23.61 -11.14 0.24
CA VAL A 114 24.99 -10.99 0.76
C VAL A 114 25.75 -12.30 0.94
N GLY A 115 25.08 -13.45 0.79
CA GLY A 115 25.66 -14.77 1.02
C GLY A 115 25.67 -15.19 2.49
N ASP A 116 26.23 -16.37 2.76
CA ASP A 116 26.28 -17.02 4.08
C ASP A 116 27.70 -17.05 4.70
N ALA A 117 28.62 -16.26 4.15
CA ALA A 117 30.01 -16.24 4.61
C ALA A 117 30.11 -15.70 6.05
N ALA A 118 30.63 -16.54 6.95
CA ALA A 118 30.86 -16.14 8.34
C ALA A 118 32.07 -15.20 8.49
N TYR A 119 32.03 -14.35 9.52
CA TYR A 119 33.19 -13.56 9.96
C TYR A 119 34.40 -14.47 10.26
N ARG A 120 35.58 -14.04 9.83
CA ARG A 120 36.85 -14.76 10.05
C ARG A 120 37.94 -13.78 10.45
N ASP A 121 38.70 -14.14 11.48
CA ASP A 121 39.73 -13.31 12.10
C ASP A 121 41.07 -14.06 12.30
N PRO A 122 41.59 -14.81 11.31
CA PRO A 122 42.79 -15.63 11.49
C PRO A 122 44.07 -14.83 11.84
N GLY A 123 44.06 -13.52 11.60
CA GLY A 123 45.15 -12.59 11.93
C GLY A 123 44.95 -11.81 13.23
N GLN A 124 43.87 -12.06 14.00
CA GLN A 124 43.59 -11.29 15.20
C GLN A 124 44.62 -11.59 16.31
N PRO A 125 45.33 -10.57 16.82
CA PRO A 125 46.29 -10.76 17.91
C PRO A 125 45.57 -11.05 19.23
N ALA A 126 46.30 -11.61 20.20
CA ALA A 126 45.81 -11.77 21.56
C ALA A 126 45.48 -10.39 22.17
N THR A 127 44.35 -10.29 22.87
CA THR A 127 43.89 -9.05 23.51
C THR A 127 43.94 -9.14 25.02
N ALA A 128 44.28 -8.03 25.68
CA ALA A 128 44.13 -7.86 27.13
C ALA A 128 42.76 -7.28 27.51
N GLN A 129 41.91 -6.95 26.52
CA GLN A 129 40.61 -6.30 26.67
C GLN A 129 39.51 -7.19 26.06
N PRO A 130 39.12 -8.30 26.72
CA PRO A 130 38.19 -9.29 26.14
C PRO A 130 36.75 -8.77 25.93
N ALA A 131 36.40 -7.61 26.51
CA ALA A 131 35.09 -6.98 26.31
C ALA A 131 35.06 -5.99 25.13
N LEU A 132 36.21 -5.68 24.51
CA LEU A 132 36.27 -4.78 23.36
C LEU A 132 35.86 -5.54 22.09
N VAL A 133 34.80 -5.07 21.44
CA VAL A 133 34.40 -5.59 20.12
C VAL A 133 35.50 -5.22 19.10
N PRO A 134 36.06 -6.18 18.34
CA PRO A 134 37.07 -5.88 17.33
C PRO A 134 36.54 -4.91 16.27
N GLU A 135 37.33 -3.91 15.89
CA GLU A 135 36.96 -2.98 14.81
C GLU A 135 36.65 -3.71 13.49
N ALA A 136 37.44 -4.74 13.18
CA ALA A 136 37.21 -5.60 12.00
C ALA A 136 35.85 -6.30 12.01
N MET A 137 35.31 -6.64 13.18
CA MET A 137 33.96 -7.22 13.30
C MET A 137 32.88 -6.17 13.02
N LEU A 138 33.08 -4.92 13.47
CA LEU A 138 32.18 -3.82 13.14
C LEU A 138 32.23 -3.48 11.64
N GLU A 139 33.41 -3.51 11.02
CA GLU A 139 33.58 -3.33 9.58
C GLU A 139 32.88 -4.43 8.78
N PHE A 140 33.03 -5.69 9.19
CA PHE A 140 32.32 -6.82 8.59
C PHE A 140 30.80 -6.64 8.67
N ALA A 141 30.28 -6.25 9.84
CA ALA A 141 28.84 -6.00 10.02
C ALA A 141 28.33 -4.82 9.16
N ARG A 142 29.13 -3.74 9.04
CA ARG A 142 28.80 -2.60 8.17
C ARG A 142 28.76 -2.99 6.71
N ASP A 143 29.78 -3.68 6.20
CA ASP A 143 29.84 -4.14 4.81
C ASP A 143 28.66 -5.07 4.48
N ALA A 144 28.29 -5.99 5.39
CA ALA A 144 27.13 -6.85 5.21
C ALA A 144 25.82 -6.04 5.08
N VAL A 145 25.57 -5.08 5.98
CA VAL A 145 24.36 -4.25 5.91
C VAL A 145 24.36 -3.35 4.67
N GLU A 146 25.49 -2.73 4.34
CA GLU A 146 25.62 -1.87 3.17
C GLU A 146 25.38 -2.63 1.87
N ARG A 147 25.93 -3.85 1.74
CA ARG A 147 25.69 -4.72 0.56
C ARG A 147 24.23 -5.11 0.41
N ALA A 148 23.56 -5.43 1.52
CA ALA A 148 22.14 -5.78 1.48
C ALA A 148 21.28 -4.60 1.02
N LEU A 149 21.59 -3.38 1.50
CA LEU A 149 20.84 -2.17 1.16
C LEU A 149 21.18 -1.59 -0.22
N ASN A 150 22.40 -1.83 -0.72
CA ASN A 150 22.87 -1.30 -2.00
C ASN A 150 22.41 -2.15 -3.20
N GLN A 151 21.13 -2.54 -3.21
CA GLN A 151 20.51 -3.40 -4.23
C GLN A 151 19.30 -2.69 -4.84
N PRO A 152 19.49 -1.65 -5.69
CA PRO A 152 18.41 -0.77 -6.12
C PRO A 152 17.29 -1.48 -6.88
N ASP A 153 17.63 -2.47 -7.72
CA ASP A 153 16.66 -3.29 -8.45
C ASP A 153 15.79 -4.14 -7.51
N HIS A 154 16.39 -4.68 -6.44
CA HIS A 154 15.70 -5.50 -5.46
C HIS A 154 14.83 -4.63 -4.53
N LEU A 155 15.34 -3.48 -4.10
CA LEU A 155 14.56 -2.50 -3.34
C LEU A 155 13.31 -2.03 -4.12
N ALA A 156 13.44 -1.81 -5.43
CA ALA A 156 12.31 -1.48 -6.29
C ALA A 156 11.28 -2.61 -6.36
N LEU A 157 11.74 -3.87 -6.39
CA LEU A 157 10.87 -5.05 -6.35
C LEU A 157 10.06 -5.08 -5.03
N LEU A 158 10.76 -5.01 -3.89
CA LEU A 158 10.15 -5.05 -2.56
C LEU A 158 9.16 -3.89 -2.33
N LEU A 159 9.47 -2.70 -2.86
CA LEU A 159 8.56 -1.55 -2.79
C LEU A 159 7.24 -1.84 -3.54
N GLY A 160 7.31 -2.40 -4.75
CA GLY A 160 6.10 -2.69 -5.53
C GLY A 160 5.25 -3.79 -4.89
N GLU A 161 5.88 -4.81 -4.32
CA GLU A 161 5.20 -5.83 -3.52
C GLU A 161 4.48 -5.21 -2.32
N LEU A 162 5.19 -4.45 -1.49
CA LEU A 162 4.60 -3.77 -0.32
C LEU A 162 3.43 -2.85 -0.69
N MET A 163 3.53 -2.16 -1.83
CA MET A 163 2.48 -1.24 -2.30
C MET A 163 1.26 -1.96 -2.86
N THR A 164 1.43 -3.16 -3.40
CA THR A 164 0.33 -3.98 -3.93
C THR A 164 -0.25 -4.96 -2.92
N GLU A 165 0.41 -5.19 -1.79
CA GLU A 165 -0.09 -6.06 -0.73
C GLU A 165 -1.52 -5.66 -0.30
N PRO A 166 -2.49 -6.59 -0.33
CA PRO A 166 -3.83 -6.35 0.17
C PRO A 166 -3.80 -6.12 1.69
N LYS A 167 -4.78 -5.39 2.22
CA LYS A 167 -4.91 -5.29 3.67
C LYS A 167 -5.24 -6.65 4.26
N PRO A 168 -4.84 -6.97 5.51
CA PRO A 168 -5.11 -8.28 6.12
C PRO A 168 -6.59 -8.69 6.19
N ASN A 169 -7.51 -7.73 6.09
CA ASN A 169 -8.95 -7.97 6.09
C ASN A 169 -9.58 -8.04 4.69
N VAL A 170 -8.75 -8.10 3.63
CA VAL A 170 -9.19 -8.25 2.25
C VAL A 170 -8.96 -9.70 1.83
N TRP A 171 -10.06 -10.41 1.62
CA TRP A 171 -10.08 -11.80 1.19
C TRP A 171 -10.54 -11.86 -0.25
N PHE A 172 -9.99 -12.78 -1.03
CA PHE A 172 -10.52 -13.15 -2.33
C PHE A 172 -11.43 -14.37 -2.18
N GLY A 173 -12.49 -14.44 -2.99
CA GLY A 173 -13.33 -15.64 -3.03
C GLY A 173 -12.64 -16.73 -3.85
N ASP A 174 -13.26 -17.92 -3.89
CA ASP A 174 -12.80 -18.98 -4.79
C ASP A 174 -12.79 -18.47 -6.23
N GLY A 175 -11.70 -18.75 -6.95
CA GLY A 175 -11.56 -18.42 -8.36
C GLY A 175 -12.69 -18.99 -9.20
N ASP A 176 -13.10 -18.26 -10.24
CA ASP A 176 -14.23 -18.65 -11.10
C ASP A 176 -13.92 -19.75 -12.13
N GLY A 177 -12.72 -20.36 -12.08
CA GLY A 177 -12.45 -21.53 -12.91
C GLY A 177 -11.05 -22.14 -12.78
N ALA A 178 -11.02 -23.47 -12.82
CA ALA A 178 -9.82 -24.25 -13.16
C ALA A 178 -9.69 -24.37 -14.70
N GLY A 179 -8.46 -24.42 -15.21
CA GLY A 179 -8.17 -24.61 -16.64
C GLY A 179 -7.67 -23.37 -17.37
N ARG A 180 -7.51 -23.46 -18.69
CA ARG A 180 -6.87 -22.41 -19.49
C ARG A 180 -7.58 -21.06 -19.48
N VAL A 181 -6.81 -19.98 -19.57
CA VAL A 181 -7.31 -18.63 -19.81
C VAL A 181 -7.19 -18.30 -21.30
N ASP A 182 -8.23 -18.67 -22.07
CA ASP A 182 -8.29 -18.43 -23.52
C ASP A 182 -9.19 -17.24 -23.91
N GLY A 183 -10.01 -16.76 -22.96
CA GLY A 183 -10.93 -15.64 -23.11
C GLY A 183 -10.37 -14.30 -22.64
N GLY A 184 -11.24 -13.29 -22.53
CA GLY A 184 -10.85 -12.04 -21.88
C GLY A 184 -10.70 -12.23 -20.37
N VAL A 185 -10.00 -11.31 -19.71
CA VAL A 185 -9.85 -11.30 -18.25
C VAL A 185 -10.13 -9.91 -17.68
N ARG A 186 -10.56 -9.86 -16.42
CA ARG A 186 -10.75 -8.63 -15.66
C ARG A 186 -10.28 -8.82 -14.22
N LEU A 187 -9.49 -7.89 -13.71
CA LEU A 187 -9.04 -7.91 -12.31
C LEU A 187 -10.24 -7.84 -11.36
N ASP A 188 -10.19 -8.58 -10.26
CA ASP A 188 -11.13 -8.41 -9.16
C ASP A 188 -11.06 -6.98 -8.62
N ARG A 189 -12.15 -6.42 -8.10
CA ARG A 189 -12.18 -5.05 -7.55
C ARG A 189 -11.21 -4.84 -6.39
N ARG A 190 -10.87 -5.91 -5.66
CA ARG A 190 -9.92 -5.91 -4.54
C ARG A 190 -8.47 -6.01 -4.99
N THR A 191 -8.21 -6.46 -6.22
CA THR A 191 -6.86 -6.65 -6.73
C THR A 191 -6.13 -5.34 -6.93
N ARG A 192 -4.93 -5.27 -6.37
CA ARG A 192 -3.98 -4.19 -6.52
C ARG A 192 -2.89 -4.66 -7.48
N MET A 193 -2.80 -4.00 -8.62
CA MET A 193 -1.78 -4.28 -9.61
C MET A 193 -1.06 -2.98 -9.95
N LEU A 194 0.27 -3.00 -9.91
CA LEU A 194 1.14 -1.88 -10.24
C LEU A 194 2.25 -2.37 -11.17
N TYR A 195 3.03 -1.45 -11.72
CA TYR A 195 4.23 -1.80 -12.48
C TYR A 195 5.27 -0.69 -12.37
N ASP A 196 6.51 -1.06 -12.65
CA ASP A 196 7.59 -0.11 -12.94
C ASP A 196 8.20 -0.40 -14.33
N SER A 197 9.38 0.17 -14.60
CA SER A 197 10.08 -0.03 -15.87
C SER A 197 10.51 -1.48 -16.16
N ARG A 198 10.69 -2.30 -15.12
CA ARG A 198 11.28 -3.66 -15.13
C ARG A 198 10.34 -4.74 -14.53
N HIS A 199 9.36 -4.33 -13.73
CA HIS A 199 8.56 -5.22 -12.91
C HIS A 199 7.05 -4.98 -13.08
N VAL A 200 6.28 -6.03 -12.80
CA VAL A 200 4.84 -6.01 -12.60
C VAL A 200 4.57 -6.57 -11.21
N PHE A 201 3.68 -5.93 -10.48
CA PHE A 201 3.34 -6.27 -9.10
C PHE A 201 1.86 -6.56 -9.00
N ILE A 202 1.49 -7.59 -8.26
CA ILE A 202 0.09 -7.92 -8.00
C ILE A 202 -0.05 -8.52 -6.62
N ASN A 203 -0.90 -7.91 -5.80
CA ASN A 203 -1.29 -8.41 -4.48
C ASN A 203 -0.13 -8.85 -3.57
N GLY A 204 1.03 -8.18 -3.62
CA GLY A 204 2.19 -8.52 -2.81
C GLY A 204 3.25 -9.35 -3.51
N GLU A 205 3.01 -9.80 -4.75
CA GLU A 205 3.98 -10.56 -5.55
C GLU A 205 4.59 -9.68 -6.66
N GLY A 206 5.91 -9.83 -6.88
CA GLY A 206 6.67 -9.11 -7.89
C GLY A 206 7.24 -10.01 -8.99
N PHE A 207 7.08 -9.59 -10.25
CA PHE A 207 7.55 -10.33 -11.41
C PHE A 207 8.39 -9.45 -12.32
N ARG A 208 9.56 -9.94 -12.75
CA ARG A 208 10.32 -9.31 -13.84
C ARG A 208 9.60 -9.53 -15.15
N ALA A 209 9.31 -8.45 -15.86
CA ALA A 209 8.60 -8.50 -17.14
C ALA A 209 9.27 -7.59 -18.17
N THR A 210 9.46 -8.10 -19.38
CA THR A 210 9.98 -7.32 -20.51
C THR A 210 9.17 -7.59 -21.79
N GLY A 211 9.46 -6.84 -22.86
CA GLY A 211 8.92 -7.11 -24.19
C GLY A 211 7.39 -7.01 -24.29
N ALA A 212 6.78 -7.96 -25.01
CA ALA A 212 5.36 -7.96 -25.29
C ALA A 212 4.50 -8.22 -24.04
N ASP A 213 4.93 -9.16 -23.19
CA ASP A 213 4.21 -9.50 -21.96
C ASP A 213 4.16 -8.30 -21.01
N ALA A 214 5.29 -7.59 -20.82
CA ALA A 214 5.29 -6.37 -20.01
C ALA A 214 4.28 -5.34 -20.50
N ARG A 215 4.18 -5.12 -21.83
CA ARG A 215 3.20 -4.17 -22.39
C ARG A 215 1.76 -4.61 -22.11
N LEU A 216 1.47 -5.90 -22.23
CA LEU A 216 0.12 -6.42 -22.00
C LEU A 216 -0.23 -6.44 -20.51
N MET A 217 0.71 -6.77 -19.63
CA MET A 217 0.51 -6.71 -18.17
C MET A 217 0.35 -5.27 -17.66
N ARG A 218 1.05 -4.30 -18.25
CA ARG A 218 0.81 -2.86 -18.00
C ARG A 218 -0.59 -2.45 -18.43
N ALA A 219 -1.02 -2.87 -19.62
CA ALA A 219 -2.38 -2.63 -20.08
C ALA A 219 -3.43 -3.29 -19.17
N LEU A 220 -3.16 -4.49 -18.64
CA LEU A 220 -4.01 -5.14 -17.65
C LEU A 220 -4.08 -4.32 -16.35
N ALA A 221 -2.95 -3.82 -15.85
CA ALA A 221 -2.91 -3.00 -14.64
C ALA A 221 -3.72 -1.70 -14.80
N ASP A 222 -3.50 -0.96 -15.90
CA ASP A 222 -4.14 0.33 -16.16
C ASP A 222 -5.63 0.20 -16.48
N ALA A 223 -5.99 -0.69 -17.41
CA ALA A 223 -7.37 -0.85 -17.87
C ALA A 223 -8.18 -1.80 -16.98
N ARG A 224 -7.52 -2.50 -16.04
CA ARG A 224 -8.08 -3.58 -15.19
C ARG A 224 -8.68 -4.75 -15.97
N GLN A 225 -8.43 -4.84 -17.28
CA GLN A 225 -8.95 -5.90 -18.14
C GLN A 225 -8.12 -6.07 -19.41
N LEU A 226 -8.14 -7.28 -19.97
CA LEU A 226 -7.65 -7.58 -21.31
C LEU A 226 -8.73 -8.33 -22.10
N GLY A 227 -8.84 -8.04 -23.40
CA GLY A 227 -9.68 -8.82 -24.31
C GLY A 227 -9.01 -10.13 -24.73
N ALA A 228 -9.79 -11.07 -25.27
CA ALA A 228 -9.28 -12.39 -25.68
C ALA A 228 -8.10 -12.31 -26.67
N ALA A 229 -8.15 -11.41 -27.66
CA ALA A 229 -7.04 -11.21 -28.61
C ALA A 229 -5.76 -10.64 -27.97
N GLN A 230 -5.86 -9.95 -26.83
CA GLN A 230 -4.70 -9.53 -26.05
C GLN A 230 -4.13 -10.71 -25.26
N VAL A 231 -5.00 -11.49 -24.62
CA VAL A 231 -4.61 -12.69 -23.86
C VAL A 231 -3.91 -13.71 -24.76
N GLN A 232 -4.41 -13.94 -25.97
CA GLN A 232 -3.79 -14.86 -26.93
C GLN A 232 -2.37 -14.43 -27.39
N ARG A 233 -1.99 -13.16 -27.19
CA ARG A 233 -0.65 -12.65 -27.51
C ARG A 233 0.34 -12.75 -26.34
N LEU A 234 -0.13 -13.08 -25.15
CA LEU A 234 0.74 -13.37 -24.02
C LEU A 234 1.53 -14.66 -24.28
N SER A 235 2.76 -14.71 -23.76
CA SER A 235 3.52 -15.96 -23.70
C SER A 235 2.80 -17.02 -22.86
N ASN A 236 3.26 -18.28 -22.96
CA ASN A 236 2.72 -19.36 -22.14
C ASN A 236 2.91 -19.07 -20.64
N GLY A 237 4.10 -18.63 -20.22
CA GLY A 237 4.37 -18.31 -18.82
C GLY A 237 3.48 -17.17 -18.30
N ALA A 238 3.24 -16.15 -19.13
CA ALA A 238 2.32 -15.07 -18.76
C ALA A 238 0.85 -15.54 -18.65
N ARG A 239 0.42 -16.51 -19.47
CA ARG A 239 -0.92 -17.11 -19.35
C ARG A 239 -1.04 -18.03 -18.14
N GLU A 240 0.02 -18.78 -17.81
CA GLU A 240 0.09 -19.59 -16.59
C GLU A 240 -0.06 -18.71 -15.33
N LEU A 241 0.54 -17.51 -15.32
CA LEU A 241 0.30 -16.52 -14.26
C LEU A 241 -1.16 -16.07 -14.21
N LEU A 242 -1.78 -15.78 -15.36
CA LEU A 242 -3.22 -15.43 -15.37
C LEU A 242 -4.10 -16.57 -14.85
N GLU A 243 -3.76 -17.82 -15.15
CA GLU A 243 -4.45 -19.00 -14.64
C GLU A 243 -4.33 -19.13 -13.12
N GLN A 244 -3.12 -18.92 -12.57
CA GLN A 244 -2.89 -18.89 -11.13
C GLN A 244 -3.65 -17.75 -10.45
N TRP A 245 -3.60 -16.54 -11.01
CA TRP A 245 -4.34 -15.39 -10.48
C TRP A 245 -5.86 -15.57 -10.58
N ARG A 246 -6.36 -16.29 -11.59
CA ARG A 246 -7.78 -16.66 -11.66
C ARG A 246 -8.14 -17.63 -10.55
N GLN A 247 -7.33 -18.66 -10.32
CA GLN A 247 -7.54 -19.63 -9.24
C GLN A 247 -7.51 -18.96 -7.86
N ALA A 248 -6.62 -17.99 -7.66
CA ALA A 248 -6.52 -17.18 -6.44
C ALA A 248 -7.65 -16.14 -6.30
N GLY A 249 -8.54 -16.02 -7.29
CA GLY A 249 -9.64 -15.04 -7.30
C GLY A 249 -9.19 -13.59 -7.52
N TRP A 250 -7.94 -13.36 -7.93
CA TRP A 250 -7.38 -12.02 -8.18
C TRP A 250 -7.85 -11.43 -9.52
N LEU A 251 -8.32 -12.29 -10.43
CA LEU A 251 -8.98 -11.91 -11.66
C LEU A 251 -10.05 -12.93 -12.02
N HIS A 252 -10.92 -12.53 -12.96
CA HIS A 252 -12.08 -13.31 -13.41
C HIS A 252 -12.07 -13.40 -14.93
N GLY A 253 -12.69 -14.46 -15.46
CA GLY A 253 -12.96 -14.58 -16.90
C GLY A 253 -13.95 -13.51 -17.38
N ARG A 254 -13.86 -13.14 -18.65
CA ARG A 254 -14.80 -12.22 -19.32
C ARG A 254 -15.39 -12.84 -20.57
#